data_AF-A0A7X0CMN1-F1
#
_entry.id   AF-A0A7X0CMN1-F1
#
_cell.length_a   1.000
_cell.length_b   1.000
_cell.length_c   1.000
_cell.angle_alpha   90.00
_cell.angle_beta   90.00
_cell.angle_gamma   90.00
#
_symmetry.space_group_name_H-M   'P 1'
#
loop_
_entity.id
_entity.type
_entity.pdbx_description
1 polymer ?
#
loop_
_entity_poly.entity_id
_entity_poly.type
_entity_poly.pdbx_seq_one_letter_code
_entity_poly.pdbx_strand_id
1 'polypeptide(L)'
;MKQYFKQYFLFSAFTFFAIAGFSQVKPVQLDKKIKKQVIEHIAEKLNANYIYLDTAVKMGDFIRHQLSKGVYDTIKTPSVFAAQLTKDILSVYHDGHLSISYDPGFAAGTDKKDTAAEKKEQDRHTQFRKRVNFGFDKAEILPGNIGYLKIRGFFCA
;
A
#
# COMPACT_ATOMS: atom_id res chain seq x y z
N MET A 1 -47.30 56.30 18.52
CA MET A 1 -46.81 57.14 19.64
C MET A 1 -46.57 56.26 20.85
N LYS A 2 -45.44 56.49 21.56
CA LYS A 2 -44.89 55.79 22.74
C LYS A 2 -44.28 54.41 22.41
N GLN A 3 -42.98 54.20 22.15
CA GLN A 3 -41.74 54.71 22.77
C GLN A 3 -41.65 54.22 24.24
N TYR A 4 -40.65 53.45 24.71
CA TYR A 4 -39.18 53.63 24.72
C TYR A 4 -38.52 52.32 25.25
N PHE A 5 -37.39 51.86 24.69
CA PHE A 5 -36.05 51.88 25.35
C PHE A 5 -35.70 50.66 26.22
N LYS A 6 -34.78 49.80 25.75
CA LYS A 6 -33.52 49.51 26.48
C LYS A 6 -32.53 48.67 25.68
N GLN A 7 -31.36 49.27 25.55
CA GLN A 7 -30.08 48.78 25.09
C GLN A 7 -29.49 47.78 26.09
N TYR A 8 -29.19 46.56 25.64
CA TYR A 8 -28.26 45.61 26.25
C TYR A 8 -27.59 44.85 25.09
N PHE A 9 -26.34 45.18 24.77
CA PHE A 9 -25.12 44.63 25.35
C PHE A 9 -24.52 43.61 24.36
N LEU A 10 -23.45 44.04 23.69
CA LEU A 10 -22.40 43.20 23.10
C LEU A 10 -22.22 41.90 23.87
N PHE A 11 -22.21 40.74 23.20
CA PHE A 11 -21.17 39.71 23.29
C PHE A 11 -21.54 38.46 22.48
N SER A 12 -20.55 37.92 21.73
CA SER A 12 -20.43 36.50 21.35
C SER A 12 -21.38 35.98 20.24
N ALA A 13 -20.99 35.27 19.20
CA ALA A 13 -19.72 34.66 18.81
C ALA A 13 -19.75 34.55 17.27
N PHE A 14 -18.79 35.15 16.58
CA PHE A 14 -18.60 34.89 15.16
C PHE A 14 -18.06 33.46 15.03
N THR A 15 -18.90 32.59 14.50
CA THR A 15 -18.72 31.15 14.53
C THR A 15 -17.55 30.76 13.63
N PHE A 16 -16.60 30.09 14.27
CA PHE A 16 -15.49 29.33 13.72
C PHE A 16 -15.81 28.69 12.35
N PHE A 17 -15.25 29.23 11.27
CA PHE A 17 -15.12 28.50 10.00
C PHE A 17 -13.63 28.30 9.73
N ALA A 18 -13.02 27.41 10.52
CA ALA A 18 -11.72 26.86 10.19
C ALA A 18 -11.94 25.89 9.02
N ILE A 19 -11.70 26.36 7.80
CA ILE A 19 -11.69 25.54 6.60
C ILE A 19 -10.61 24.49 6.79
N ALA A 20 -11.04 23.22 6.81
CA ALA A 20 -10.17 22.07 6.84
C ALA A 20 -9.15 22.17 5.69
N GLY A 21 -7.87 22.27 6.05
CA GLY A 21 -6.78 22.07 5.11
C GLY A 21 -6.77 20.60 4.70
N PHE A 22 -7.54 20.25 3.67
CA PHE A 22 -7.32 19.00 2.96
C PHE A 22 -5.92 19.05 2.37
N SER A 23 -5.03 18.21 2.89
CA SER A 23 -3.74 17.94 2.26
C SER A 23 -4.02 17.45 0.83
N GLN A 24 -3.86 18.32 -0.15
CA GLN A 24 -4.05 17.94 -1.55
C GLN A 24 -2.80 17.20 -2.01
N VAL A 25 -2.90 15.88 -2.08
CA VAL A 25 -1.96 15.07 -2.87
C VAL A 25 -2.08 15.59 -4.31
N LYS A 26 -1.01 16.21 -4.83
CA LYS A 26 -1.00 16.71 -6.21
C LYS A 26 -1.34 15.55 -7.15
N PRO A 27 -2.35 15.69 -8.03
CA PRO A 27 -2.70 14.63 -8.96
C PRO A 27 -1.53 14.39 -9.92
N VAL A 28 -1.01 13.16 -9.94
CA VAL A 28 0.03 12.74 -10.90
C VAL A 28 -0.57 12.73 -12.29
N GLN A 29 -0.01 13.52 -13.20
CA GLN A 29 -0.38 13.47 -14.62
C GLN A 29 0.43 12.39 -15.32
N LEU A 30 -0.25 11.41 -15.94
CA LEU A 30 0.38 10.37 -16.74
C LEU A 30 0.64 10.85 -18.17
N ASP A 31 1.84 11.37 -18.42
CA ASP A 31 2.30 11.62 -19.78
C ASP A 31 2.99 10.38 -20.40
N LYS A 32 3.33 10.46 -21.70
CA LYS A 32 4.00 9.35 -22.42
C LYS A 32 5.37 9.01 -21.83
N LYS A 33 6.10 10.01 -21.34
CA LYS A 33 7.44 9.82 -20.76
C LYS A 33 7.36 9.04 -19.46
N ILE A 34 6.45 9.42 -18.56
CA ILE A 34 6.19 8.76 -17.29
C ILE A 34 5.75 7.31 -17.53
N LYS A 35 4.80 7.06 -18.46
CA LYS A 35 4.36 5.69 -18.78
C LYS A 35 5.53 4.81 -19.25
N LYS A 36 6.38 5.34 -20.14
CA LYS A 36 7.59 4.62 -20.59
C LYS A 36 8.53 4.32 -19.42
N GLN A 37 8.83 5.31 -18.59
CA GLN A 37 9.72 5.14 -17.43
C GLN A 37 9.18 4.10 -16.44
N VAL A 38 7.88 4.14 -16.14
CA VAL A 38 7.22 3.17 -15.27
C VAL A 38 7.34 1.76 -15.84
N ILE A 39 7.10 1.58 -17.13
CA ILE A 39 7.17 0.27 -17.80
C ILE A 39 8.60 -0.27 -17.79
N GLU A 40 9.62 0.55 -18.08
CA GLU A 40 11.01 0.09 -18.03
C GLU A 40 11.42 -0.31 -16.60
N HIS A 41 11.07 0.51 -15.60
CA HIS A 41 11.35 0.16 -14.20
C HIS A 41 10.63 -1.12 -13.77
N ILE A 42 9.39 -1.36 -14.21
CA ILE A 42 8.68 -2.60 -13.92
C ILE A 42 9.41 -3.79 -14.54
N ALA A 43 9.81 -3.70 -15.80
CA ALA A 43 10.53 -4.78 -16.47
C ALA A 43 11.89 -5.06 -15.79
N GLU A 44 12.62 -4.04 -15.39
CA GLU A 44 13.86 -4.18 -14.59
C GLU A 44 13.60 -4.86 -13.25
N LYS A 45 12.55 -4.45 -12.52
CA LYS A 45 12.20 -5.05 -11.22
C LYS A 45 11.74 -6.49 -11.35
N LEU A 46 10.98 -6.83 -12.39
CA LEU A 46 10.61 -8.20 -12.69
C LEU A 46 11.86 -9.05 -12.95
N ASN A 47 12.75 -8.61 -13.83
CA ASN A 47 13.96 -9.37 -14.16
C ASN A 47 14.88 -9.56 -12.94
N ALA A 48 14.96 -8.58 -12.04
CA ALA A 48 15.84 -8.64 -10.88
C ALA A 48 15.27 -9.44 -9.69
N ASN A 49 13.95 -9.53 -9.54
CA ASN A 49 13.34 -10.03 -8.30
C ASN A 49 12.33 -11.17 -8.51
N TYR A 50 11.83 -11.37 -9.73
CA TYR A 50 10.86 -12.43 -10.00
C TYR A 50 11.55 -13.78 -10.07
N ILE A 51 10.91 -14.80 -9.50
CA ILE A 51 11.52 -16.12 -9.29
C ILE A 51 11.84 -16.85 -10.60
N TYR A 52 11.08 -16.59 -11.67
CA TYR A 52 11.28 -17.20 -12.99
C TYR A 52 11.75 -16.17 -14.02
N LEU A 53 13.08 -16.07 -14.22
CA LEU A 53 13.69 -15.06 -15.08
C LEU A 53 13.11 -15.06 -16.51
N ASP A 54 13.00 -16.22 -17.15
CA ASP A 54 12.45 -16.32 -18.52
C ASP A 54 11.02 -15.78 -18.62
N THR A 55 10.23 -15.97 -17.56
CA THR A 55 8.86 -15.46 -17.48
C THR A 55 8.86 -13.95 -17.26
N ALA A 56 9.74 -13.45 -16.40
CA ALA A 56 9.92 -12.02 -16.15
C ALA A 56 10.27 -11.25 -17.42
N VAL A 57 11.21 -11.78 -18.22
CA VAL A 57 11.61 -11.20 -19.51
C VAL A 57 10.41 -11.13 -20.46
N LYS A 58 9.65 -12.22 -20.59
CA LYS A 58 8.43 -12.25 -21.43
C LYS A 58 7.38 -11.24 -20.99
N MET A 59 7.14 -11.10 -19.69
CA MET A 59 6.22 -10.10 -19.14
C MET A 59 6.67 -8.68 -19.48
N GLY A 60 7.95 -8.37 -19.24
CA GLY A 60 8.55 -7.07 -19.54
C GLY A 60 8.46 -6.71 -21.03
N ASP A 61 8.78 -7.65 -21.91
CA ASP A 61 8.71 -7.45 -23.36
C ASP A 61 7.27 -7.28 -23.83
N PHE A 62 6.31 -7.98 -23.23
CA PHE A 62 4.89 -7.83 -23.54
C PHE A 62 4.40 -6.41 -23.25
N ILE A 63 4.66 -5.87 -22.05
CA ILE A 63 4.21 -4.50 -21.70
C ILE A 63 4.94 -3.42 -22.51
N ARG A 64 6.20 -3.64 -22.91
CA ARG A 64 6.91 -2.77 -23.86
C ARG A 64 6.25 -2.77 -25.24
N HIS A 65 5.85 -3.94 -25.72
CA HIS A 65 5.14 -4.07 -27.00
C HIS A 65 3.76 -3.42 -26.96
N GLN A 66 3.03 -3.56 -25.87
CA GLN A 66 1.74 -2.88 -25.69
C GLN A 66 1.90 -1.36 -25.65
N LEU A 67 2.98 -0.86 -25.04
CA LEU A 67 3.34 0.56 -25.08
C LEU A 67 3.63 1.03 -26.51
N SER A 68 4.41 0.29 -27.30
CA SER A 68 4.75 0.67 -28.67
C SER A 68 3.52 0.71 -29.60
N LYS A 69 2.53 -0.13 -29.31
CA LYS A 69 1.21 -0.13 -29.98
C LYS A 69 0.28 1.00 -29.53
N GLY A 70 0.67 1.80 -28.53
CA GLY A 70 -0.16 2.89 -28.01
C GLY A 70 -1.36 2.42 -27.18
N VAL A 71 -1.37 1.17 -26.69
CA VAL A 71 -2.47 0.60 -25.90
C VAL A 71 -2.76 1.44 -24.64
N TYR A 72 -1.72 2.06 -24.09
CA TYR A 72 -1.83 2.88 -22.88
C TYR A 72 -2.11 4.36 -23.14
N ASP A 73 -2.16 4.83 -24.39
CA ASP A 73 -2.17 6.27 -24.70
C ASP A 73 -3.38 7.00 -24.10
N THR A 74 -4.55 6.36 -24.11
CA THR A 74 -5.80 6.93 -23.61
C THR A 74 -5.96 6.88 -22.08
N ILE A 75 -5.12 6.09 -21.39
CA ILE A 75 -5.24 5.90 -19.94
C ILE A 75 -4.62 7.10 -19.20
N LYS A 76 -5.45 7.89 -18.52
CA LYS A 76 -4.99 9.08 -17.77
C LYS A 76 -4.90 8.86 -16.26
N THR A 77 -5.58 7.84 -15.75
CA THR A 77 -5.67 7.57 -14.31
C THR A 77 -4.60 6.57 -13.87
N PRO A 78 -3.74 6.90 -12.89
CA PRO A 78 -2.69 6.00 -12.39
C PRO A 78 -3.16 4.61 -11.96
N SER A 79 -4.26 4.52 -11.21
CA SER A 79 -4.82 3.24 -10.76
C SER A 79 -5.34 2.39 -11.93
N VAL A 80 -5.94 3.00 -12.94
CA VAL A 80 -6.38 2.30 -14.16
C VAL A 80 -5.19 1.80 -14.97
N PHE A 81 -4.12 2.60 -15.06
CA PHE A 81 -2.89 2.17 -15.72
C PHE A 81 -2.24 0.98 -15.01
N ALA A 82 -2.15 1.03 -13.67
CA ALA A 82 -1.63 -0.07 -12.86
C ALA A 82 -2.46 -1.36 -12.99
N ALA A 83 -3.79 -1.25 -12.99
CA ALA A 83 -4.70 -2.37 -13.22
C ALA A 83 -4.54 -2.97 -14.63
N GLN A 84 -4.41 -2.12 -15.65
CA GLN A 84 -4.18 -2.60 -17.02
C GLN A 84 -2.83 -3.30 -17.15
N LEU A 85 -1.76 -2.76 -16.57
CA LEU A 85 -0.44 -3.41 -16.56
C LEU A 85 -0.49 -4.76 -15.84
N THR A 86 -1.22 -4.85 -14.72
CA THR A 86 -1.45 -6.13 -14.01
C THR A 86 -2.12 -7.16 -14.92
N LYS A 87 -3.19 -6.77 -15.61
CA LYS A 87 -3.88 -7.65 -16.56
C LYS A 87 -2.94 -8.12 -17.68
N ASP A 88 -2.14 -7.21 -18.20
CA ASP A 88 -1.22 -7.47 -19.30
C ASP A 88 -0.12 -8.46 -18.90
N ILE A 89 0.56 -8.27 -17.76
CA ILE A 89 1.59 -9.23 -17.30
C ILE A 89 0.98 -10.59 -16.94
N LEU A 90 -0.22 -10.62 -16.34
CA LEU A 90 -0.89 -11.87 -16.00
C LEU A 90 -1.38 -12.64 -17.23
N SER A 91 -1.60 -11.96 -18.35
CA SER A 91 -1.92 -12.62 -19.63
C SER A 91 -0.74 -13.44 -20.18
N VAL A 92 0.49 -13.09 -19.79
CA VAL A 92 1.70 -13.86 -20.13
C VAL A 92 1.85 -15.06 -19.21
N TYR A 93 1.62 -14.88 -17.90
CA TYR A 93 1.69 -15.94 -16.91
C TYR A 93 0.78 -15.65 -15.71
N HIS A 94 -0.09 -16.58 -15.38
CA HIS A 94 -1.15 -16.41 -14.40
C HIS A 94 -0.64 -16.66 -12.96
N ASP A 95 0.09 -15.69 -12.42
CA ASP A 95 0.54 -15.70 -11.02
C ASP A 95 -0.40 -14.90 -10.11
N GLY A 96 -1.09 -15.58 -9.20
CA GLY A 96 -2.02 -14.96 -8.25
C GLY A 96 -1.35 -14.06 -7.20
N HIS A 97 -0.03 -14.08 -7.08
CA HIS A 97 0.72 -13.27 -6.10
C HIS A 97 1.31 -12.00 -6.71
N LEU A 98 1.22 -11.82 -8.03
CA LEU A 98 1.81 -10.68 -8.73
C LEU A 98 0.73 -9.65 -9.09
N SER A 99 0.92 -8.41 -8.66
CA SER A 99 0.07 -7.29 -9.05
C SER A 99 0.83 -5.97 -9.07
N ILE A 100 0.32 -5.01 -9.83
CA ILE A 100 0.82 -3.64 -9.90
C ILE A 100 -0.30 -2.73 -9.40
N SER A 101 -0.03 -1.96 -8.35
CA SER A 101 -0.96 -1.01 -7.75
C SER A 101 -0.35 0.39 -7.65
N TYR A 102 -1.17 1.42 -7.85
CA TYR A 102 -0.79 2.80 -7.56
C TYR A 102 -1.15 3.14 -6.11
N ASP A 103 -0.13 3.40 -5.29
CA ASP A 103 -0.30 3.82 -3.90
C ASP A 103 0.57 5.06 -3.60
N PRO A 104 -0.01 6.28 -3.60
CA PRO A 104 0.73 7.50 -3.29
C PRO A 104 1.09 7.62 -1.79
N GLY A 105 0.43 6.87 -0.91
CA GLY A 105 0.71 6.85 0.54
C GLY A 105 1.91 5.98 0.88
N PHE A 106 2.20 4.96 0.07
CA PHE A 106 3.34 4.06 0.27
C PHE A 106 4.68 4.81 0.24
N ALA A 107 4.87 5.73 -0.71
CA ALA A 107 6.12 6.49 -0.85
C ALA A 107 6.40 7.42 0.35
N ALA A 108 5.37 7.88 1.06
CA ALA A 108 5.54 8.73 2.25
C ALA A 108 6.08 7.95 3.47
N GLY A 109 5.99 6.62 3.45
CA GLY A 109 6.42 5.75 4.55
C GLY A 109 7.85 5.21 4.43
N THR A 110 8.49 5.32 3.26
CA THR A 110 9.76 4.62 2.98
C THR A 110 11.03 5.44 3.27
N ASP A 111 10.91 6.75 3.44
CA ASP A 111 12.08 7.66 3.49
C ASP A 111 12.62 7.90 4.91
N LYS A 112 12.01 7.33 5.96
CA LYS A 112 12.48 7.49 7.34
C LYS A 112 12.72 6.14 8.01
N LYS A 113 13.96 5.66 7.90
CA LYS A 113 14.52 4.74 8.89
C LYS A 113 14.82 5.53 10.16
N ASP A 114 13.77 5.86 10.92
CA ASP A 114 13.93 6.34 12.28
C ASP A 114 14.25 5.14 13.16
N THR A 115 15.51 5.04 13.58
CA THR A 115 16.01 3.93 14.41
C THR A 115 15.24 3.81 15.73
N ALA A 116 14.64 4.89 16.24
CA ALA A 116 13.79 4.84 17.42
C ALA A 116 12.41 4.26 17.11
N ALA A 117 11.84 4.58 15.95
CA ALA A 117 10.59 3.99 15.48
C ALA A 117 10.75 2.50 15.16
N GLU A 118 11.86 2.12 14.52
CA GLU A 118 12.23 0.72 14.26
C GLU A 118 12.40 -0.06 15.57
N LYS A 119 13.13 0.49 16.55
CA LYS A 119 13.28 -0.15 17.86
C LYS A 119 11.94 -0.31 18.59
N LYS A 120 11.08 0.71 18.53
CA LYS A 120 9.73 0.64 19.13
C LYS A 120 8.88 -0.43 18.45
N GLU A 121 9.00 -0.60 17.13
CA GLU A 121 8.30 -1.65 16.40
C GLU A 121 8.84 -3.05 16.74
N GLN A 122 10.16 -3.20 16.81
CA GLN A 122 10.82 -4.43 17.23
C GLN A 122 10.39 -4.85 18.65
N ASP A 123 10.34 -3.88 19.57
CA ASP A 123 9.87 -4.07 20.94
C ASP A 123 8.39 -4.50 20.93
N ARG A 124 7.53 -3.83 20.15
CA ARG A 124 6.11 -4.23 19.98
C ARG A 124 5.95 -5.66 19.43
N HIS A 125 6.67 -6.01 18.38
CA HIS A 125 6.68 -7.36 17.81
C HIS A 125 7.13 -8.40 18.84
N THR A 126 8.15 -8.09 19.63
CA THR A 126 8.65 -9.00 20.67
C THR A 126 7.63 -9.19 21.79
N GLN A 127 6.96 -8.11 22.23
CA GLN A 127 5.89 -8.21 23.22
C GLN A 127 4.67 -8.97 22.69
N PHE A 128 4.31 -8.78 21.42
CA PHE A 128 3.25 -9.53 20.78
C PHE A 128 3.57 -11.03 20.72
N ARG A 129 4.77 -11.39 20.25
CA ARG A 129 5.26 -12.78 20.20
C ARG A 129 5.19 -13.45 21.57
N LYS A 130 5.67 -12.79 22.63
CA LYS A 130 5.57 -13.29 24.01
C LYS A 130 4.12 -13.51 24.43
N ARG A 131 3.21 -12.58 24.13
CA ARG A 131 1.79 -12.66 24.48
C ARG A 131 1.10 -13.87 23.85
N VAL A 132 1.46 -14.22 22.62
CA VAL A 132 0.90 -15.37 21.90
C VAL A 132 1.72 -16.65 22.08
N ASN A 133 2.59 -16.70 23.10
CA ASN A 133 3.51 -17.79 23.37
C ASN A 133 4.29 -18.26 22.12
N PHE A 134 4.75 -17.30 21.33
CA PHE A 134 5.47 -17.54 20.07
C PHE A 134 4.73 -18.47 19.10
N GLY A 135 3.39 -18.52 19.19
CA GLY A 135 2.53 -19.34 18.33
C GLY A 135 2.14 -20.69 18.92
N PHE A 136 2.74 -21.11 20.04
CA PHE A 136 2.40 -22.35 20.74
C PHE A 136 1.19 -22.13 21.66
N ASP A 137 -0.02 -22.26 21.11
CA ASP A 137 -1.27 -22.02 21.83
C ASP A 137 -1.55 -23.10 22.89
N LYS A 138 -1.20 -24.37 22.61
CA LYS A 138 -1.44 -25.48 23.55
C LYS A 138 -0.46 -26.62 23.31
N ALA A 139 0.06 -27.20 24.38
CA ALA A 139 0.83 -28.45 24.38
C ALA A 139 0.30 -29.36 25.50
N GLU A 140 -0.12 -30.58 25.18
CA GLU A 140 -0.64 -31.54 26.16
C GLU A 140 -0.39 -32.99 25.72
N ILE A 141 -0.44 -33.92 26.67
CA ILE A 141 -0.47 -35.36 26.41
C ILE A 141 -1.90 -35.84 26.65
N LEU A 142 -2.56 -36.28 25.58
CA LEU A 142 -3.90 -36.85 25.62
C LEU A 142 -3.86 -38.32 26.08
N PRO A 143 -5.00 -38.89 26.52
CA PRO A 143 -5.09 -40.30 26.89
C PRO A 143 -4.52 -41.21 25.80
N GLY A 144 -3.81 -42.25 26.22
CA GLY A 144 -3.08 -43.14 25.30
C GLY A 144 -1.70 -42.61 24.89
N ASN A 145 -1.12 -41.66 25.64
CA ASN A 145 0.22 -41.13 25.41
C ASN A 145 0.37 -40.42 24.05
N ILE A 146 -0.65 -39.65 23.65
CA ILE A 146 -0.67 -38.92 22.38
C ILE A 146 -0.30 -37.45 22.63
N GLY A 147 0.79 -36.96 22.03
CA GLY A 147 1.14 -35.54 22.07
C GLY A 147 0.21 -34.70 21.19
N TYR A 148 -0.42 -33.68 21.77
CA TYR A 148 -1.18 -32.66 21.05
C TYR A 148 -0.46 -31.32 21.14
N LEU A 149 -0.19 -30.72 19.98
CA LEU A 149 0.42 -29.40 19.86
C LEU A 149 -0.45 -28.53 18.94
N LYS A 150 -0.97 -27.42 19.49
CA LYS A 150 -1.74 -26.43 18.75
C LYS A 150 -0.88 -25.23 18.44
N ILE A 151 -0.59 -25.04 17.17
CA ILE A 151 0.22 -23.92 16.68
C ILE A 151 -0.69 -22.93 15.94
N ARG A 152 -0.66 -21.66 16.32
CA ARG A 152 -1.48 -20.58 15.72
C ARG A 152 -0.69 -19.57 14.89
N GLY A 153 0.64 -19.68 14.87
CA GLY A 153 1.48 -18.81 14.07
C GLY A 153 2.93 -19.27 14.06
N PHE A 154 3.66 -18.89 13.02
CA PHE A 154 5.10 -19.06 12.90
C PHE A 154 5.73 -17.68 12.92
N PHE A 155 6.68 -17.46 13.83
CA PHE A 155 7.35 -16.18 13.98
C PHE A 155 8.83 -16.36 13.66
N CYS A 156 9.43 -15.41 12.96
CA CYS A 156 10.88 -15.39 12.77
C CYS A 156 11.56 -15.25 14.14
N ALA A 157 12.66 -15.99 14.34
CA ALA A 157 13.50 -15.90 15.53
C ALA A 157 14.18 -14.54 15.60
#